data_AF-A0A9D3AXI2-F1
#
_entry.id   AF-A0A9D3AXI2-F1
#
_cell.length_a   1.000
_cell.length_b   1.000
_cell.length_c   1.000
_cell.angle_alpha   90.00
_cell.angle_beta   90.00
_cell.angle_gamma   90.00
#
_symmetry.space_group_name_H-M   'P 1'
#
loop_
_entity.id
_entity.type
_entity.pdbx_description
1 polymer ?
#
loop_
_entity_poly.entity_id
_entity_poly.type
_entity_poly.pdbx_seq_one_letter_code
_entity_poly.pdbx_strand_id
1 'polypeptide(L)'
;MNDASKYEEPARLLKALAHPTRLCIVAGLLNDSCNVNKMKECLNLPQSTVSQQLAILRNQGIVDGVRHGTEVFYKVANEKVKDIVKVLLDDEEIVFK
;
A
#
# COMPACT_ATOMS: atom_id res chain seq x y z
N MET A 1 -34.67 -5.48 2.41
CA MET A 1 -33.53 -6.33 2.84
C MET A 1 -32.31 -5.45 2.84
N ASN A 2 -31.58 -5.36 3.96
CA ASN A 2 -30.35 -4.58 4.04
C ASN A 2 -29.26 -5.40 3.33
N ASP A 3 -28.86 -4.98 2.13
CA ASP A 3 -27.86 -5.70 1.36
C ASP A 3 -26.48 -5.45 1.99
N ALA A 4 -26.02 -6.41 2.79
CA ALA A 4 -24.75 -6.33 3.49
C ALA A 4 -23.54 -6.41 2.53
N SER A 5 -23.74 -6.86 1.29
CA SER A 5 -22.68 -7.04 0.30
C SER A 5 -21.94 -5.73 -0.02
N LYS A 6 -22.64 -4.59 0.02
CA LYS A 6 -22.04 -3.27 -0.20
C LYS A 6 -20.97 -2.88 0.83
N TYR A 7 -20.92 -3.56 1.99
CA TYR A 7 -19.94 -3.32 3.04
C TYR A 7 -18.75 -4.29 2.99
N GLU A 8 -18.84 -5.37 2.21
CA GLU A 8 -17.79 -6.41 2.16
C GLU A 8 -16.48 -5.88 1.59
N GLU A 9 -16.54 -5.16 0.46
CA GLU A 9 -15.35 -4.61 -0.20
C GLU A 9 -14.67 -3.52 0.64
N PRO A 10 -15.38 -2.51 1.17
CA PRO A 10 -14.80 -1.54 2.10
C PRO A 10 -14.18 -2.20 3.35
N ALA A 11 -14.87 -3.15 3.98
CA ALA A 11 -14.35 -3.85 5.16
C ALA A 11 -13.07 -4.63 4.84
N ARG A 12 -13.01 -5.26 3.66
CA ARG A 12 -11.81 -5.94 3.16
C ARG A 12 -10.64 -4.97 2.98
N LEU A 13 -10.86 -3.81 2.37
CA LEU A 13 -9.83 -2.78 2.22
C LEU A 13 -9.33 -2.28 3.58
N LEU A 14 -10.24 -1.94 4.49
CA LEU A 14 -9.88 -1.47 5.82
C LEU A 14 -9.08 -2.52 6.60
N LYS A 15 -9.47 -3.80 6.53
CA LYS A 15 -8.70 -4.91 7.13
C LYS A 15 -7.31 -5.06 6.53
N ALA A 16 -7.18 -4.82 5.23
CA ALA A 16 -5.90 -4.84 4.53
C ALA A 16 -5.03 -3.62 4.87
N LEU A 17 -5.62 -2.49 5.25
CA LEU A 17 -4.90 -1.28 5.66
C LEU A 17 -4.56 -1.27 7.15
N ALA A 18 -5.32 -1.93 8.02
CA ALA A 18 -5.13 -1.94 9.48
C ALA A 18 -3.84 -2.67 9.93
N HIS A 19 -2.67 -2.16 9.54
CA HIS A 19 -1.34 -2.58 9.99
C HIS A 19 -0.34 -1.44 9.73
N PRO A 20 0.50 -1.06 10.70
CA PRO A 20 1.40 0.09 10.59
C PRO A 20 2.28 0.07 9.34
N THR A 21 2.97 -1.06 9.07
CA THR A 21 3.84 -1.18 7.89
C THR A 21 3.09 -1.05 6.58
N ARG A 22 1.85 -1.56 6.49
CA ARG A 22 1.07 -1.49 5.25
C ARG A 22 0.60 -0.06 5.00
N LEU A 23 0.15 0.65 6.04
CA LEU A 23 -0.17 2.08 5.94
C LEU A 23 1.05 2.88 5.50
N CYS A 24 2.22 2.64 6.09
CA CYS A 24 3.44 3.36 5.73
C CYS A 24 3.87 3.08 4.28
N ILE A 25 3.79 1.82 3.82
CA ILE A 25 4.03 1.45 2.41
C ILE A 25 3.06 2.20 1.47
N VAL A 26 1.76 2.16 1.77
CA VAL A 26 0.74 2.78 0.90
C VAL A 26 0.90 4.31 0.89
N ALA A 27 1.11 4.94 2.05
CA ALA A 27 1.36 6.37 2.17
C ALA A 27 2.57 6.80 1.33
N GLY A 28 3.67 6.06 1.40
CA GLY A 28 4.86 6.33 0.62
C GLY A 28 4.73 6.09 -0.88
N LEU A 29 3.69 5.38 -1.31
CA LEU A 29 3.38 5.09 -2.72
C LEU A 29 2.25 5.97 -3.29
N LEU A 30 1.72 6.93 -2.53
CA LEU A 30 0.60 7.77 -2.98
C LEU A 30 0.94 8.63 -4.19
N ASN A 31 2.17 9.18 -4.21
CA ASN A 31 2.60 10.17 -5.20
C ASN A 31 3.55 9.61 -6.26
N ASP A 32 4.26 8.52 -5.98
CA ASP A 32 5.21 7.91 -6.92
C ASP A 32 5.31 6.40 -6.73
N SER A 33 5.84 5.74 -7.76
CA SER A 33 6.22 4.34 -7.70
C SER A 33 7.57 4.16 -7.02
N CYS A 34 7.74 3.07 -6.28
CA CYS A 34 8.97 2.80 -5.54
C CYS A 34 9.31 1.30 -5.55
N ASN A 35 10.60 0.97 -5.51
CA ASN A 35 11.06 -0.42 -5.43
C ASN A 35 11.23 -0.88 -3.97
N VAL A 36 11.28 -2.20 -3.76
CA VAL A 36 11.36 -2.79 -2.41
C VAL A 36 12.66 -2.41 -1.69
N ASN A 37 13.76 -2.24 -2.42
CA ASN A 37 15.06 -1.88 -1.84
C ASN A 37 14.99 -0.52 -1.14
N LYS A 38 14.44 0.48 -1.81
CA LYS A 38 14.28 1.82 -1.24
C LYS A 38 13.31 1.83 -0.05
N MET A 39 12.19 1.12 -0.17
CA MET A 39 11.22 0.99 0.94
C MET A 39 11.85 0.39 2.19
N LYS A 40 12.72 -0.63 2.06
CA LYS A 40 13.34 -1.29 3.21
C LYS A 40 14.24 -0.32 4.00
N GLU A 41 14.92 0.58 3.29
CA GLU A 41 15.81 1.59 3.87
C GLU A 41 15.00 2.66 4.60
N CYS A 42 13.95 3.19 3.97
CA CYS A 42 13.08 4.19 4.59
C CYS A 42 12.31 3.65 5.80
N LEU A 43 11.82 2.41 5.72
CA LEU A 43 11.03 1.77 6.77
C LEU A 43 11.90 1.18 7.89
N ASN A 44 13.23 1.07 7.68
CA ASN A 44 14.15 0.35 8.54
C ASN A 44 13.66 -1.09 8.85
N LEU A 45 13.20 -1.79 7.81
CA LEU A 45 12.66 -3.15 7.91
C LEU A 45 13.43 -4.11 7.00
N PRO A 46 13.49 -5.41 7.34
CA PRO A 46 14.04 -6.41 6.44
C PRO A 46 13.29 -6.45 5.11
N GLN A 47 14.02 -6.64 4.01
CA GLN A 47 13.43 -6.75 2.66
C GLN A 47 12.38 -7.85 2.54
N SER A 48 12.57 -8.97 3.25
CA SER A 48 11.61 -10.08 3.31
C SER A 48 10.28 -9.63 3.93
N THR A 49 10.33 -8.84 5.01
CA THR A 49 9.15 -8.26 5.66
C THR A 49 8.43 -7.30 4.73
N VAL A 50 9.13 -6.37 4.08
CA VAL A 50 8.51 -5.43 3.13
C VAL A 50 7.87 -6.18 1.96
N SER A 51 8.56 -7.18 1.41
CA SER A 51 8.05 -8.02 0.32
C SER A 51 6.78 -8.79 0.72
N GLN A 52 6.73 -9.31 1.94
CA GLN A 52 5.55 -9.99 2.47
C GLN A 52 4.36 -9.04 2.57
N GLN A 53 4.57 -7.81 3.07
CA GLN A 53 3.50 -6.82 3.17
C GLN A 53 3.01 -6.36 1.78
N LEU A 54 3.92 -6.17 0.83
CA LEU A 54 3.58 -5.86 -0.57
C LEU A 54 2.79 -6.99 -1.23
N ALA A 55 3.14 -8.25 -0.98
CA ALA A 55 2.38 -9.39 -1.49
C ALA A 55 0.94 -9.40 -0.95
N ILE A 56 0.75 -9.11 0.34
CA ILE A 56 -0.58 -8.97 0.93
C ILE A 56 -1.35 -7.83 0.26
N LEU A 57 -0.76 -6.64 0.15
CA LEU A 57 -1.41 -5.48 -0.48
C LEU A 57 -1.76 -5.74 -1.95
N ARG A 58 -0.87 -6.40 -2.70
CA ARG A 58 -1.09 -6.78 -4.10
C ARG A 58 -2.21 -7.80 -4.25
N ASN A 59 -2.23 -8.84 -3.41
CA ASN A 59 -3.31 -9.84 -3.40
C ASN A 59 -4.67 -9.23 -3.06
N GLN A 60 -4.68 -8.09 -2.35
CA GLN A 60 -5.90 -7.33 -2.08
C GLN A 60 -6.24 -6.30 -3.17
N GLY A 61 -5.44 -6.20 -4.24
CA GLY A 61 -5.64 -5.24 -5.32
C GLY A 61 -5.40 -3.78 -4.90
N ILE A 62 -4.60 -3.57 -3.85
CA ILE A 62 -4.31 -2.23 -3.32
C ILE A 62 -3.11 -1.61 -4.05
N VAL A 63 -2.09 -2.42 -4.33
CA VAL A 63 -0.90 -2.01 -5.07
C VAL A 63 -0.68 -2.91 -6.27
N ASP A 64 -0.07 -2.34 -7.30
CA ASP A 64 0.43 -3.09 -8.46
C ASP A 64 1.95 -2.96 -8.56
N GLY A 65 2.58 -3.95 -9.18
CA GLY A 65 4.02 -3.98 -9.39
C GLY A 65 4.39 -4.18 -10.86
N VAL A 66 5.28 -3.35 -11.38
CA VAL A 66 5.84 -3.45 -12.75
C VAL A 66 7.32 -3.81 -12.66
N ARG A 67 7.73 -4.84 -13.40
CA ARG A 67 9.14 -5.26 -13.44
C ARG A 67 9.93 -4.40 -14.41
N HIS A 68 11.03 -3.82 -13.94
CA HIS A 68 12.00 -3.08 -14.73
C HIS A 68 13.38 -3.71 -14.52
N GLY A 69 13.82 -4.53 -15.49
CA GLY A 69 15.04 -5.31 -15.37
C GLY A 69 14.96 -6.34 -14.23
N THR A 70 15.85 -6.22 -13.26
CA THR A 70 15.91 -7.09 -12.07
C THR A 70 15.04 -6.60 -10.91
N GLU A 71 14.51 -5.38 -10.99
CA GLU A 71 13.74 -4.75 -9.92
C GLU A 71 12.23 -4.71 -10.23
N VAL A 72 11.41 -4.60 -9.18
CA VAL A 72 9.96 -4.40 -9.28
C VAL A 72 9.59 -3.10 -8.60
N PHE A 73 8.91 -2.23 -9.34
CA PHE A 73 8.42 -0.94 -8.88
C PHE A 73 6.93 -1.05 -8.59
N TYR A 74 6.53 -0.66 -7.38
CA TYR A 74 5.16 -0.73 -6.92
C TYR A 74 4.50 0.64 -6.94
N LYS A 75 3.18 0.70 -7.16
CA LYS A 75 2.35 1.91 -7.05
C LYS A 75 0.99 1.56 -6.45
N VAL A 76 0.31 2.54 -5.84
CA VAL A 76 -1.08 2.34 -5.41
C VAL A 76 -1.99 2.25 -6.64
N ALA A 77 -2.76 1.16 -6.72
CA ALA A 77 -3.65 0.84 -7.84
C ALA A 77 -5.13 1.10 -7.51
N ASN A 78 -5.48 1.24 -6.23
CA ASN A 78 -6.86 1.45 -5.79
C ASN A 78 -7.09 2.90 -5.36
N GLU A 79 -7.93 3.64 -6.10
CA GLU A 79 -8.22 5.06 -5.83
C GLU A 79 -8.91 5.28 -4.48
N LYS A 80 -9.85 4.41 -4.06
CA LYS A 80 -10.49 4.53 -2.74
C LYS A 80 -9.47 4.44 -1.61
N VAL A 81 -8.45 3.59 -1.78
CA VAL A 81 -7.38 3.48 -0.79
C VAL A 81 -6.56 4.77 -0.72
N LYS A 82 -6.27 5.42 -1.86
CA LYS A 82 -5.60 6.72 -1.85
C LYS A 82 -6.39 7.74 -1.04
N ASP A 83 -7.68 7.83 -1.30
CA ASP A 83 -8.57 8.77 -0.60
C ASP A 83 -8.62 8.49 0.92
N ILE A 84 -8.78 7.22 1.31
CA ILE A 84 -8.80 6.82 2.72
C ILE A 84 -7.49 7.18 3.42
N VAL A 85 -6.35 6.87 2.81
CA VAL A 85 -5.04 7.10 3.45
C VAL A 85 -4.75 8.60 3.55
N LYS A 86 -5.10 9.42 2.55
CA LYS A 86 -5.00 10.88 2.63
C LYS A 86 -5.81 11.46 3.80
N VAL A 87 -7.03 10.99 3.98
CA VAL A 87 -7.89 11.41 5.11
C VAL A 87 -7.31 11.00 6.47
N LEU A 88 -6.59 9.87 6.56
CA LEU A 88 -6.06 9.37 7.83
C LEU A 88 -4.73 10.01 8.26
N LEU A 89 -3.96 10.56 7.32
CA LEU A 89 -2.58 11.01 7.54
C LEU A 89 -2.36 12.51 7.24
N ASP A 90 -3.43 13.28 7.06
CA ASP A 90 -3.41 14.75 6.92
C ASP A 90 -2.40 15.31 5.90
N ASP A 91 -2.36 14.73 4.70
CA ASP A 91 -1.43 15.09 3.60
C ASP A 91 0.07 15.14 4.01
N GLU A 92 0.46 14.52 5.13
CA GLU A 92 1.88 14.37 5.45
C GLU A 92 2.52 13.42 4.43
N GLU A 93 3.25 14.00 3.48
CA GLU A 93 3.94 13.25 2.44
C GLU A 93 5.09 12.43 3.05
N ILE A 94 4.83 11.15 3.29
CA ILE A 94 5.90 10.16 3.35
C ILE A 94 6.40 10.01 1.92
N VAL A 95 7.60 10.48 1.61
CA VAL A 95 8.21 10.30 0.30
C VAL A 95 9.37 9.33 0.45
N PHE A 96 9.32 8.21 -0.28
CA PHE A 96 10.47 7.31 -0.44
C PHE A 96 11.53 7.97 -1.36
N LYS A 97 12.23 8.99 -0.82
CA LYS A 97 13.31 9.72 -1.51
C LYS A 97 14.51 8.85 -1.80
#